data_AF-A0A841GME8-F1
#
_entry.id   AF-A0A841GME8-F1
#
_cell.length_a   1.000
_cell.length_b   1.000
_cell.length_c   1.000
_cell.angle_alpha   90.00
_cell.angle_beta   90.00
_cell.angle_gamma   90.00
#
_symmetry.space_group_name_H-M   'P 1'
#
loop_
_entity.id
_entity.type
_entity.pdbx_description
1 polymer ?
#
loop_
_entity_poly.entity_id
_entity_poly.type
_entity_poly.pdbx_seq_one_letter_code
_entity_poly.pdbx_strand_id
1 'polypeptide(L)' 'MDFKAATDRLITRVTLPEIAAACGSSVNSIERARMDPESGSYRNPPAGWELAVAKLARERSGELQALAEDLEEQHRSRS' A
#
# COMPACT_ATOMS: atom_id res chain seq x y z
N MET A 1 -19.48 -1.96 -10.14
CA MET A 1 -18.99 -1.73 -8.77
C MET A 1 -19.92 -0.74 -8.08
N ASP A 2 -20.12 -0.80 -6.75
CA ASP A 2 -20.90 0.21 -6.02
C ASP A 2 -20.01 1.29 -5.36
N PHE A 3 -20.63 2.36 -4.84
CA PHE A 3 -19.92 3.48 -4.21
C PHE A 3 -19.04 3.03 -3.05
N LYS A 4 -19.57 2.17 -2.17
CA LYS A 4 -18.85 1.69 -0.99
C LYS A 4 -17.57 0.95 -1.41
N ALA A 5 -17.68 0.00 -2.33
CA ALA A 5 -16.54 -0.76 -2.83
C ALA A 5 -15.49 0.12 -3.51
N ALA A 6 -15.89 1.17 -4.24
CA ALA A 6 -14.98 2.14 -4.84
C ALA A 6 -14.25 2.98 -3.79
N THR A 7 -14.96 3.49 -2.78
CA THR A 7 -14.35 4.28 -1.71
C THR A 7 -13.46 3.46 -0.79
N ASP A 8 -13.80 2.20 -0.54
CA ASP A 8 -12.96 1.29 0.24
C ASP A 8 -11.60 1.12 -0.45
N ARG A 9 -11.57 0.99 -1.79
CA ARG A 9 -10.30 0.95 -2.55
C ARG A 9 -9.48 2.23 -2.42
N LEU A 10 -10.10 3.42 -2.38
CA LEU A 10 -9.39 4.70 -2.20
C LEU A 10 -8.78 4.85 -0.80
N ILE A 11 -9.48 4.37 0.22
CA ILE A 11 -9.09 4.54 1.63
C ILE A 11 -8.08 3.46 2.07
N THR A 12 -7.99 2.35 1.32
CA THR A 12 -7.06 1.26 1.64
C THR A 12 -5.61 1.72 1.51
N ARG A 13 -4.97 1.99 2.66
CA ARG A 13 -3.54 2.27 2.76
C ARG A 13 -2.75 0.98 2.64
N VAL A 14 -1.48 1.11 2.26
CA VAL A 14 -0.48 0.05 2.44
C VAL A 14 -0.36 -0.28 3.94
N THR A 15 -0.67 -1.52 4.31
CA THR A 15 -0.64 -1.99 5.70
C THR A 15 0.75 -2.51 6.09
N LEU A 16 1.06 -2.57 7.39
CA LEU A 16 2.34 -3.14 7.87
C LEU A 16 2.58 -4.58 7.40
N PRO A 17 1.57 -5.48 7.39
CA PRO A 17 1.70 -6.81 6.80
C PRO A 17 2.07 -6.79 5.30
N GLU A 18 1.53 -5.87 4.53
CA GLU A 18 1.84 -5.76 3.10
C GLU A 18 3.27 -5.26 2.87
N ILE A 19 3.73 -4.30 3.66
CA ILE A 19 5.13 -3.85 3.64
C ILE A 19 6.05 -5.02 4.04
N ALA A 20 5.69 -5.75 5.09
CA ALA A 20 6.47 -6.89 5.58
C ALA A 20 6.58 -7.99 4.51
N ALA A 21 5.46 -8.34 3.87
CA ALA A 21 5.43 -9.28 2.76
C ALA A 21 6.27 -8.80 1.57
N ALA A 22 6.12 -7.53 1.17
CA ALA A 22 6.90 -6.94 0.07
C ALA A 22 8.41 -6.91 0.36
N CYS A 23 8.80 -6.69 1.61
CA CYS A 23 10.20 -6.65 2.05
C CYS A 23 10.76 -8.03 2.43
N GLY A 24 9.99 -9.13 2.32
CA GLY A 24 10.42 -10.46 2.75
C GLY A 24 10.77 -10.54 4.24
N SER A 25 10.07 -9.76 5.07
CA SER A 25 10.34 -9.59 6.50
C SER A 25 9.11 -9.87 7.35
N SER A 26 9.27 -9.94 8.68
CA SER A 26 8.14 -10.05 9.61
C SER A 26 7.52 -8.68 9.92
N VAL A 27 6.24 -8.66 10.29
CA VAL A 27 5.53 -7.42 10.71
C VAL A 27 6.26 -6.72 11.84
N ASN A 28 6.70 -7.49 12.86
CA ASN A 28 7.49 -6.96 13.97
C ASN A 28 8.80 -6.30 13.50
N SER A 29 9.48 -6.86 12.49
CA SER A 29 10.68 -6.23 11.92
C SER A 29 10.36 -4.85 11.33
N ILE A 30 9.26 -4.74 10.59
CA ILE A 30 8.79 -3.47 10.03
C ILE A 30 8.33 -2.50 11.12
N GLU A 31 7.63 -2.97 12.15
CA GLU A 31 7.22 -2.15 13.30
C GLU A 31 8.43 -1.53 13.99
N ARG A 32 9.45 -2.35 14.31
CA ARG A 32 10.68 -1.89 14.95
C ARG A 32 11.48 -0.94 14.07
N ALA A 33 11.47 -1.14 12.75
CA ALA A 33 12.11 -0.23 11.80
C ALA A 33 11.41 1.12 11.66
N ARG A 34 10.17 1.22 12.12
CA ARG A 34 9.37 2.45 12.12
C ARG A 34 9.31 3.15 13.48
N MET A 35 9.91 2.56 14.50
CA MET A 35 10.04 3.20 15.82
C MET A 35 10.99 4.39 15.75
N ASP A 36 10.95 5.23 16.78
CA ASP A 36 11.93 6.29 16.99
C ASP A 36 13.35 5.70 16.99
N PRO A 37 14.28 6.21 16.17
CA PRO A 37 15.69 5.78 16.17
C PRO A 37 16.38 5.85 17.53
N GLU A 38 15.94 6.73 18.44
CA GLU A 38 16.48 6.83 19.80
C GLU A 38 15.92 5.77 20.76
N SER A 39 14.87 5.05 20.35
CA SER A 39 14.32 3.92 21.12
C SER A 39 15.26 2.73 21.09
N GLY A 40 15.54 2.12 22.24
CA GLY A 40 16.31 0.86 22.32
C GLY A 40 15.68 -0.32 21.55
N SER A 41 14.39 -0.20 21.22
CA SER A 41 13.66 -1.17 20.41
C SER A 41 13.81 -0.94 18.90
N TYR A 42 14.34 0.19 18.44
CA TYR A 42 14.57 0.48 17.02
C TYR A 42 15.49 -0.55 16.36
N ARG A 43 15.21 -0.89 15.11
CA ARG A 43 16.08 -1.71 14.27
C ARG A 43 16.17 -1.09 12.88
N ASN A 44 17.28 -1.31 12.19
CA ASN A 44 17.41 -0.83 10.81
C ASN A 44 16.35 -1.49 9.92
N PRO A 45 15.84 -0.77 8.91
CA PRO A 45 14.92 -1.34 7.94
C PRO A 45 15.58 -2.51 7.15
N PRO A 46 14.80 -3.46 6.62
CA PRO A 46 15.32 -4.55 5.81
C PRO A 46 16.10 -4.05 4.59
N ALA A 47 17.16 -4.73 4.19
CA ALA A 47 17.92 -4.33 3.00
C ALA A 47 17.04 -4.34 1.73
N GLY A 48 17.12 -3.27 0.92
CA GLY A 48 16.36 -3.14 -0.31
C GLY A 48 14.87 -2.79 -0.13
N TRP A 49 14.47 -2.37 1.08
CA TRP A 49 13.09 -1.95 1.38
C TRP A 49 12.59 -0.84 0.46
N GLU A 50 13.47 0.04 -0.02
CA GLU A 50 13.14 1.14 -0.92
C GLU A 50 12.51 0.62 -2.22
N LEU A 51 13.14 -0.41 -2.82
CA LEU A 51 12.65 -1.03 -4.06
C LEU A 51 11.34 -1.78 -3.83
N ALA A 52 11.22 -2.49 -2.71
CA ALA A 52 10.01 -3.22 -2.34
C ALA A 52 8.81 -2.27 -2.13
N VAL A 53 9.00 -1.19 -1.36
CA VAL A 53 7.97 -0.19 -1.12
C VAL A 53 7.63 0.58 -2.39
N ALA A 54 8.62 0.91 -3.23
CA ALA A 54 8.37 1.56 -4.52
C ALA A 54 7.54 0.66 -5.46
N LYS A 55 7.79 -0.66 -5.47
CA LYS A 55 6.98 -1.62 -6.23
C LYS A 55 5.53 -1.63 -5.72
N LEU A 56 5.35 -1.73 -4.41
CA LEU A 56 4.03 -1.74 -3.78
C LEU A 56 3.26 -0.44 -4.04
N ALA A 57 3.94 0.72 -4.01
CA ALA A 57 3.34 2.00 -4.35
C ALA A 57 2.87 2.05 -5.82
N ARG A 58 3.65 1.52 -6.76
CA ARG A 58 3.25 1.42 -8.18
C ARG A 58 2.05 0.51 -8.37
N GLU A 59 2.02 -0.63 -7.70
CA GLU A 59 0.89 -1.56 -7.74
C GLU A 59 -0.40 -0.87 -7.26
N ARG A 60 -0.36 -0.17 -6.12
CA ARG A 60 -1.51 0.62 -5.63
C ARG A 60 -1.93 1.73 -6.58
N SER A 61 -0.96 2.44 -7.16
CA SER A 61 -1.27 3.46 -8.18
C SER A 61 -1.97 2.85 -9.39
N GLY A 62 -1.56 1.66 -9.83
CA GLY A 62 -2.20 0.94 -10.93
C GLY A 62 -3.62 0.51 -10.60
N GLU A 63 -3.87 -0.01 -9.39
CA GLU A 63 -5.22 -0.37 -8.93
C GLU A 63 -6.16 0.83 -8.91
N LEU A 64 -5.67 1.99 -8.47
CA LEU A 64 -6.44 3.24 -8.43
C LEU A 64 -6.69 3.80 -9.82
N GLN A 65 -5.70 3.69 -10.73
CA GLN A 65 -5.86 4.08 -12.14
C GLN A 65 -6.94 3.23 -12.81
N ALA A 66 -6.89 1.91 -12.64
CA ALA A 66 -7.91 1.00 -13.18
C ALA A 66 -9.30 1.30 -12.60
N LEU A 67 -9.39 1.61 -11.30
CA LEU A 67 -10.64 2.04 -10.70
C LEU A 67 -11.19 3.32 -11.34
N ALA A 68 -10.34 4.31 -11.62
CA ALA A 68 -10.75 5.54 -12.28
C ALA A 68 -11.33 5.25 -13.68
N GLU A 69 -10.62 4.45 -14.48
CA GLU A 69 -11.06 4.03 -15.81
C GLU A 69 -12.41 3.29 -15.77
N ASP A 70 -12.58 2.36 -14.84
CA ASP A 70 -13.84 1.62 -14.63
C ASP A 70 -15.01 2.56 -14.29
N LEU A 71 -14.76 3.59 -13.46
CA LEU A 71 -15.78 4.55 -13.04
C LEU A 71 -16.16 5.52 -14.18
N GLU A 72 -15.18 5.96 -14.97
CA GLU A 72 -15.39 6.79 -16.15
C GLU A 72 -16.20 6.06 -17.23
N GLU A 73 -15.88 4.79 -17.49
CA GLU A 73 -16.63 3.95 -18.44
C GLU A 73 -18.07 3.73 -17.97
N GLN A 74 -18.26 3.45 -16.68
CA GLN A 74 -19.59 3.33 -16.07
C GLN A 74 -20.39 4.64 -16.18
N HIS A 75 -19.75 5.80 -16.01
CA HIS A 75 -20.41 7.09 -16.15
C HIS A 75 -20.83 7.35 -17.60
N ARG A 76 -19.95 7.06 -18.57
CA ARG A 76 -20.24 7.19 -20.00
C ARG A 76 -21.38 6.28 -20.45
N SER A 77 -21.39 5.03 -19.98
CA SER A 77 -22.43 4.04 -20.31
C SER A 77 -23.81 4.37 -19.71
N ARG A 78 -23.87 5.27 -18.71
CA ARG A 78 -25.11 5.72 -18.05
C ARG A 78 -25.66 7.03 -18.60
N SER A 79 -24.88 7.72 -19.43
CA SER A 79 -25.24 9.00 -20.06
C SER A 79 -25.78 8.76 -21.46
#